data_AF-A0A962UWT7-F1
#
_entry.id   AF-A0A962UWT7-F1
#
_cell.length_a   1.000
_cell.length_b   1.000
_cell.length_c   1.000
_cell.angle_alpha   90.00
_cell.angle_beta   90.00
_cell.angle_gamma   90.00
#
_symmetry.space_group_name_H-M   'P 1'
#
loop_
_entity.id
_entity.type
_entity.pdbx_description
1 polymer ?
#
loop_
_entity_poly.entity_id
_entity_poly.type
_entity_poly.pdbx_seq_one_letter_code
_entity_poly.pdbx_strand_id
1 'polypeptide(L)'
;MNRVFPSAASAILILATLLSVGAHATDAETLLNERCASCHQPLSDGGLSRISEIRKTPEGWDMTIVRMMLLHGVQLASDERQTLVKLLSDQLGLAPAETAPWRYILERQPNVIESPPD
;
A
#
# COMPACT_ATOMS: atom_id res chain seq x y z
N MET A 1 -61.81 -4.50 -35.46
CA MET A 1 -61.15 -3.97 -34.24
C MET A 1 -61.65 -4.75 -33.03
N ASN A 2 -60.77 -5.53 -32.40
CA ASN A 2 -60.79 -5.86 -30.96
C ASN A 2 -59.58 -6.75 -30.68
N ARG A 3 -58.54 -6.17 -30.07
CA ARG A 3 -57.36 -6.89 -29.60
C ARG A 3 -57.64 -7.38 -28.18
N VAL A 4 -57.62 -8.70 -28.00
CA VAL A 4 -57.55 -9.35 -26.69
C VAL A 4 -56.07 -9.44 -26.31
N PHE A 5 -55.68 -8.81 -25.20
CA PHE A 5 -54.35 -8.99 -24.62
C PHE A 5 -54.42 -10.13 -23.60
N PRO A 6 -53.64 -11.22 -23.73
CA PRO A 6 -53.44 -12.13 -22.62
C PRO A 6 -52.46 -11.49 -21.63
N SER A 7 -52.93 -11.37 -20.39
CA SER A 7 -52.12 -11.03 -19.22
C SER A 7 -51.16 -12.19 -18.94
N ALA A 8 -49.86 -11.96 -19.12
CA ALA A 8 -48.80 -12.88 -18.73
C ALA A 8 -47.87 -12.14 -17.75
N ALA A 9 -48.40 -11.82 -16.56
CA ALA A 9 -47.56 -11.47 -15.42
C ALA A 9 -47.06 -12.77 -14.79
N SER A 10 -45.90 -13.25 -15.23
CA SER A 10 -45.16 -14.27 -14.49
C SER A 10 -43.68 -14.26 -14.81
N ALA A 11 -42.92 -14.26 -13.72
CA ALA A 11 -41.53 -14.63 -13.57
C ALA A 11 -40.50 -13.65 -14.16
N ILE A 12 -39.72 -13.05 -13.26
CA ILE A 12 -38.26 -13.15 -13.23
C ILE A 12 -37.79 -12.36 -11.98
N LEU A 13 -37.70 -13.04 -10.82
CA LEU A 13 -36.80 -12.59 -9.74
C LEU A 13 -35.43 -13.20 -10.05
N ILE A 14 -34.64 -12.53 -10.88
CA ILE A 14 -33.21 -12.83 -11.01
C ILE A 14 -32.50 -12.18 -9.83
N LEU A 15 -32.17 -13.04 -8.87
CA LEU A 15 -30.89 -13.13 -8.17
C LEU A 15 -30.01 -11.86 -8.23
N ALA A 16 -30.24 -10.94 -7.28
CA ALA A 16 -29.31 -9.88 -6.97
C ALA A 16 -28.16 -10.41 -6.09
N THR A 17 -27.36 -11.34 -6.61
CA THR A 17 -25.98 -11.53 -6.15
C THR A 17 -25.14 -10.43 -6.80
N LEU A 18 -25.32 -9.20 -6.32
CA LEU A 18 -24.42 -8.10 -6.64
C LEU A 18 -23.03 -8.50 -6.16
N LEU A 19 -22.13 -8.50 -7.13
CA LEU A 19 -20.74 -8.88 -7.01
C LEU A 19 -20.06 -8.05 -5.91
N SER A 20 -19.80 -8.67 -4.76
CA SER A 20 -18.57 -8.34 -4.05
C SER A 20 -17.43 -8.93 -4.87
N VAL A 21 -16.98 -8.21 -5.90
CA VAL A 21 -15.60 -8.35 -6.36
C VAL A 21 -14.77 -7.81 -5.21
N GLY A 22 -14.50 -8.67 -4.23
CA GLY A 22 -13.45 -8.39 -3.26
C GLY A 22 -12.20 -8.16 -4.09
N ALA A 23 -11.61 -6.97 -3.96
CA ALA A 23 -10.27 -6.74 -4.46
C ALA A 23 -9.42 -7.93 -4.00
N HIS A 24 -8.88 -8.69 -4.96
CA HIS A 24 -7.88 -9.68 -4.62
C HIS A 24 -6.73 -8.89 -3.98
N ALA A 25 -6.69 -8.86 -2.65
CA ALA A 25 -5.54 -8.36 -1.93
C ALA A 25 -4.41 -9.31 -2.32
N THR A 26 -3.57 -8.88 -3.26
CA THR A 26 -2.31 -9.54 -3.52
C THR A 26 -1.62 -9.61 -2.17
N ASP A 27 -1.17 -10.81 -1.79
CA ASP A 27 -0.41 -10.97 -0.57
C ASP A 27 0.76 -9.97 -0.61
N ALA A 28 0.82 -9.08 0.37
CA ALA A 28 1.72 -7.93 0.32
C ALA A 28 3.19 -8.36 0.32
N GLU A 29 3.50 -9.48 0.99
CA GLU A 29 4.83 -10.11 0.95
C GLU A 29 5.16 -10.67 -0.42
N THR A 30 4.20 -11.35 -1.06
CA THR A 30 4.34 -11.79 -2.45
C THR A 30 4.62 -10.59 -3.37
N LEU A 31 3.86 -9.50 -3.24
CA LEU A 31 4.09 -8.28 -4.01
C LEU A 31 5.48 -7.67 -3.76
N LEU A 32 5.94 -7.64 -2.50
CA LEU A 32 7.27 -7.15 -2.14
C LEU A 32 8.35 -7.96 -2.86
N ASN A 33 8.24 -9.30 -2.82
CA ASN A 33 9.19 -10.18 -3.48
C ASN A 33 9.15 -10.01 -5.01
N GLU A 34 7.98 -9.98 -5.63
CA GLU A 34 7.81 -9.81 -7.08
C GLU A 34 8.40 -8.50 -7.60
N ARG A 35 8.29 -7.42 -6.82
CA ARG A 35 8.67 -6.07 -7.25
C ARG A 35 10.10 -5.68 -6.84
N CYS A 36 10.64 -6.27 -5.78
CA CYS A 36 11.89 -5.80 -5.18
C CYS A 36 13.04 -6.83 -5.24
N ALA A 37 12.75 -8.13 -5.29
CA ALA A 37 13.78 -9.17 -5.17
C ALA A 37 14.72 -9.28 -6.39
N SER A 38 14.36 -8.67 -7.52
CA SER A 38 15.24 -8.64 -8.70
C SER A 38 16.52 -7.83 -8.47
N CYS A 39 16.51 -6.89 -7.51
CA CYS A 39 17.65 -6.04 -7.18
C CYS A 39 18.07 -6.19 -5.71
N HIS A 40 17.12 -6.39 -4.79
CA HIS A 40 17.39 -6.63 -3.38
C HIS A 40 17.52 -8.13 -3.13
N GLN A 41 18.70 -8.57 -2.71
CA GLN A 41 18.99 -9.99 -2.54
C GLN A 41 18.32 -10.54 -1.27
N PRO A 42 17.75 -11.75 -1.30
CA PRO A 42 17.29 -12.42 -0.08
C PRO A 42 18.42 -12.63 0.92
N LEU A 43 18.12 -12.40 2.20
CA LEU A 43 19.00 -12.65 3.33
C LEU A 43 18.63 -13.98 4.01
N SER A 44 19.52 -14.47 4.88
CA SER A 44 19.34 -15.74 5.59
C SER A 44 18.18 -15.74 6.59
N ASP A 45 17.74 -14.56 7.04
CA ASP A 45 16.61 -14.38 7.95
C ASP A 45 15.27 -14.25 7.23
N GLY A 46 15.25 -14.37 5.90
CA GLY A 46 14.05 -14.24 5.08
C GLY A 46 13.74 -12.80 4.63
N GLY A 47 14.50 -11.80 5.07
CA GLY A 47 14.37 -10.42 4.61
C GLY A 47 15.02 -10.17 3.25
N LEU A 48 14.81 -8.98 2.68
CA LEU A 48 15.50 -8.50 1.48
C LEU A 48 16.57 -7.47 1.85
N SER A 49 17.77 -7.60 1.28
CA SER A 49 18.91 -6.73 1.57
C SER A 49 18.58 -5.26 1.43
N ARG A 50 19.11 -4.41 2.32
CA ARG A 50 18.79 -2.98 2.48
C ARG A 50 17.38 -2.67 2.97
N ILE A 51 16.38 -3.48 2.64
CA ILE A 51 14.97 -3.25 3.00
C ILE A 51 14.74 -3.68 4.45
N SER A 52 15.03 -4.94 4.80
CA SER A 52 14.80 -5.46 6.17
C SER A 52 15.77 -4.92 7.21
N GLU A 53 16.80 -4.19 6.80
CA GLU A 53 17.87 -3.67 7.66
C GLU A 53 17.59 -2.26 8.21
N ILE A 54 16.47 -1.63 7.82
CA ILE A 54 16.15 -0.25 8.20
C ILE A 54 14.70 -0.12 8.65
N ARG A 55 14.45 0.77 9.62
CA ARG A 55 13.10 1.18 10.02
C ARG A 55 12.87 2.67 9.74
N LYS A 56 11.65 3.04 9.37
CA LYS A 56 11.26 4.40 8.96
C LYS A 56 9.81 4.71 9.33
N THR A 57 9.42 5.97 9.19
CA THR A 57 8.00 6.36 9.22
C THR A 57 7.30 5.94 7.92
N PRO A 58 5.96 5.93 7.88
CA PRO A 58 5.22 5.66 6.63
C PRO A 58 5.61 6.58 5.48
N GLU A 59 5.76 7.87 5.75
CA GLU A 59 6.20 8.86 4.76
C GLU A 59 7.64 8.57 4.28
N GLY A 60 8.52 8.11 5.17
CA GLY A 60 9.90 7.73 4.83
C GLY A 60 9.97 6.48 3.94
N TRP A 61 9.07 5.52 4.14
CA TRP A 61 8.91 4.37 3.24
C TRP A 61 8.33 4.77 1.89
N ASP A 62 7.31 5.62 1.88
CA ASP A 62 6.73 6.16 0.66
C ASP A 62 7.76 6.88 -0.21
N MET A 63 8.56 7.77 0.40
CA MET A 63 9.69 8.43 -0.28
C MET A 63 10.72 7.43 -0.83
N THR A 64 10.97 6.33 -0.10
CA THR A 64 11.91 5.29 -0.54
C THR A 64 11.39 4.54 -1.77
N ILE A 65 10.11 4.14 -1.76
CA ILE A 65 9.48 3.47 -2.90
C ILE A 65 9.42 4.40 -4.11
N VAL A 66 9.02 5.67 -3.92
CA VAL A 66 9.03 6.69 -4.99
C VAL A 66 10.42 6.83 -5.59
N ARG A 67 11.47 6.84 -4.77
CA ARG A 67 12.85 6.89 -5.27
C ARG A 67 13.16 5.68 -6.16
N MET A 68 12.71 4.47 -5.81
CA MET A 68 12.92 3.29 -6.65
C MET A 68 12.15 3.39 -7.98
N MET A 69 10.93 3.94 -7.96
CA MET A 69 10.15 4.18 -9.17
C MET A 69 10.83 5.23 -10.08
N LEU A 70 11.26 6.36 -9.51
CA LEU A 70 11.80 7.49 -10.28
C LEU A 70 13.23 7.27 -10.75
N LEU A 71 14.10 6.70 -9.91
CA LEU A 71 15.54 6.59 -10.20
C LEU A 71 15.96 5.21 -10.72
N HIS A 72 15.18 4.17 -10.43
CA HIS A 72 15.52 2.79 -10.80
C HIS A 72 14.44 2.10 -11.64
N GLY A 73 13.38 2.83 -12.02
CA GLY A 73 12.39 2.38 -13.00
C GLY A 73 11.46 1.27 -12.53
N VAL A 74 11.33 1.05 -11.21
CA VAL A 74 10.36 0.07 -10.68
C VAL A 74 8.95 0.51 -11.07
N GLN A 75 8.23 -0.36 -11.77
CA GLN A 75 6.85 -0.11 -12.18
C GLN A 75 5.90 -0.62 -11.10
N LEU A 76 5.13 0.29 -10.50
CA LEU A 76 4.11 0.00 -9.50
C LEU A 76 2.86 0.78 -9.84
N ALA A 77 1.71 0.10 -9.77
CA ALA A 77 0.42 0.77 -9.72
C ALA A 77 0.24 1.50 -8.37
N SER A 78 -0.71 2.43 -8.31
CA SER A 78 -0.92 3.26 -7.12
C SER A 78 -1.33 2.44 -5.88
N ASP A 79 -2.13 1.40 -6.09
CA ASP A 79 -2.59 0.46 -5.05
C ASP A 79 -1.48 -0.47 -4.58
N GLU A 80 -0.63 -0.96 -5.50
CA GLU A 80 0.57 -1.73 -5.16
C GLU A 80 1.53 -0.89 -4.29
N ARG A 81 1.80 0.37 -4.67
CA ARG A 81 2.60 1.28 -3.85
C ARG A 81 2.00 1.47 -2.46
N GLN A 82 0.71 1.73 -2.35
CA GLN A 82 0.04 1.88 -1.05
C GLN A 82 0.13 0.61 -0.20
N THR A 83 -0.02 -0.56 -0.84
CA THR A 83 0.11 -1.87 -0.20
C THR A 83 1.52 -2.07 0.37
N LEU A 84 2.56 -1.77 -0.42
CA LEU A 84 3.95 -1.87 0.02
C LEU A 84 4.31 -0.84 1.10
N VAL A 85 3.84 0.41 0.98
CA VAL A 85 4.01 1.41 2.05
C VAL A 85 3.39 0.89 3.34
N LYS A 86 2.16 0.37 3.29
CA LYS A 86 1.47 -0.17 4.47
C LYS A 86 2.25 -1.33 5.10
N LEU A 87 2.64 -2.32 4.30
CA LEU A 87 3.41 -3.48 4.74
C LEU A 87 4.69 -3.07 5.47
N LEU A 88 5.53 -2.25 4.81
CA LEU A 88 6.81 -1.83 5.35
C LEU A 88 6.65 -0.92 6.57
N SER A 89 5.60 -0.11 6.62
CA SER A 89 5.28 0.71 7.79
C SER A 89 4.85 -0.12 8.99
N ASP A 90 4.10 -1.20 8.78
CA ASP A 90 3.62 -2.07 9.85
C ASP A 90 4.77 -2.88 10.47
N GLN A 91 5.64 -3.43 9.62
CA GLN A 91 6.69 -4.35 10.06
C GLN A 91 8.01 -3.64 10.41
N LEU A 92 8.34 -2.59 9.64
CA LEU A 92 9.60 -1.85 9.73
C LEU A 92 9.33 -0.37 10.07
N GLY A 93 8.29 -0.14 10.85
CA GLY A 93 7.89 1.17 11.37
C GLY A 93 8.70 1.63 12.57
N LEU A 94 8.55 2.90 12.94
CA LEU A 94 9.06 3.46 14.19
C LEU A 94 7.96 3.45 15.26
N ALA A 95 8.33 3.13 16.50
CA ALA A 95 7.44 3.24 17.65
C ALA A 95 7.12 4.73 17.94
N PRO A 96 5.98 5.03 18.58
CA PRO A 96 5.59 6.41 18.86
C PRO A 96 6.67 7.21 19.59
N ALA A 97 7.33 6.60 20.58
CA ALA A 97 8.41 7.21 21.36
C ALA A 97 9.63 7.60 20.51
N GLU A 98 9.91 6.84 19.43
CA GLU A 98 11.03 7.12 18.53
C GLU A 98 10.77 8.35 17.65
N THR A 99 9.49 8.65 17.38
CA THR A 99 9.09 9.82 16.58
C THR A 99 8.76 11.05 17.42
N ALA A 100 8.56 10.89 18.73
CA ALA A 100 8.04 11.94 19.62
C ALA A 100 8.77 13.30 19.48
N PRO A 101 10.11 13.38 19.46
CA PRO A 101 10.81 14.66 19.30
C PRO A 101 10.76 15.25 17.88
N TRP A 102 10.34 14.47 16.87
CA TRP A 102 10.45 14.83 15.44
C TRP A 102 9.11 14.90 14.70
N ARG A 103 7.96 14.76 15.38
CA ARG A 103 6.65 14.66 14.69
C ARG A 103 6.29 15.88 13.83
N TYR A 104 6.84 17.05 14.15
CA TYR A 104 6.58 18.29 13.42
C TYR A 104 6.82 18.17 11.91
N ILE A 105 7.81 17.37 11.48
CA ILE A 105 8.12 17.20 10.06
C ILE A 105 7.04 16.36 9.35
N LEU A 106 6.49 15.36 10.03
CA LEU A 106 5.40 14.52 9.53
C LEU A 106 4.09 15.31 9.45
N GLU A 107 3.87 16.17 10.45
CA GLU A 107 2.69 17.03 10.59
C GLU A 107 2.78 18.30 9.74
N ARG A 108 3.87 18.46 8.96
CA ARG A 108 4.11 19.60 8.06
C ARG A 108 4.00 20.95 8.77
N GLN A 109 4.55 21.06 9.98
CA GLN A 109 4.58 22.31 10.73
C GLN A 109 5.73 23.19 10.20
N PRO A 110 5.45 24.27 9.45
CA PRO A 110 6.47 24.95 8.64
C PRO A 110 7.41 25.87 9.43
N ASN A 111 7.08 26.19 10.68
CA ASN A 111 7.75 27.24 11.46
C ASN A 111 8.56 26.68 12.65
N VAL A 112 8.94 25.40 12.61
CA VAL A 112 9.80 24.78 13.62
C VAL A 112 11.26 25.04 13.26
N ILE A 113 12.04 25.57 14.21
CA ILE A 113 13.49 25.71 14.10
C ILE A 113 14.12 24.48 14.76
N GLU A 114 14.86 23.71 13.98
CA GLU A 114 15.56 22.52 14.49
C GLU A 114 16.78 22.93 15.32
N SER A 115 16.91 22.34 16.51
CA SER A 115 18.10 22.46 17.37
C SER A 115 18.71 21.07 17.55
N PRO A 116 19.44 20.55 16.55
CA PRO A 116 20.10 19.25 16.65
C PRO A 116 21.16 19.29 17.77
N PRO A 117 21.39 18.17 18.48
CA PRO A 117 22.54 18.05 19.37
C PRO A 117 23.84 18.20 18.57
N ASP A 118 24.84 18.85 19.18
CA ASP A 118 26.19 19.05 18.62
C ASP A 118 26.91 17.74 18.26
#